data_AF-A0A653VYG7-F1
#
_entry.id   AF-A0A653VYG7-F1
#
_cell.length_a   1.000
_cell.length_b   1.000
_cell.length_c   1.000
_cell.angle_alpha   90.00
_cell.angle_beta   90.00
_cell.angle_gamma   90.00
#
_symmetry.space_group_name_H-M   'P 1'
#
loop_
_entity.id
_entity.type
_entity.pdbx_description
1 polymer ?
#
loop_
_entity_poly.entity_id
_entity_poly.type
_entity_poly.pdbx_seq_one_letter_code
_entity_poly.pdbx_strand_id
1 'polypeptide(L)'
;MRMHTIEFSNDNEVVRVVIESANREQLDLMVDEQHATISVKAYLDFGEAFAKAFHSLKGTAGLRDVEGNHVLDVIFSHRGVSVRFYDSFPEKTLQTNQSYMTETMRQIGIWNRL
;
A
#
# COMPACT_ATOMS: atom_id res chain seq x y z
N MET A 1 20.95 5.72 4.02
CA MET A 1 19.56 5.73 4.54
C MET A 1 19.00 4.32 4.46
N ARG A 2 18.24 3.84 5.45
CA ARG A 2 17.46 2.60 5.27
C ARG A 2 16.20 2.99 4.49
N MET A 3 16.09 2.51 3.25
CA MET A 3 14.87 2.64 2.47
C MET A 3 13.79 1.80 3.15
N HIS A 4 12.61 2.38 3.37
CA HIS A 4 11.48 1.67 3.95
C HIS A 4 10.68 1.03 2.82
N THR A 5 10.52 -0.29 2.85
CA THR A 5 9.85 -1.05 1.80
C THR A 5 8.60 -1.71 2.34
N ILE A 6 7.50 -1.54 1.61
CA ILE A 6 6.24 -2.24 1.81
C ILE A 6 6.12 -3.26 0.68
N GLU A 7 5.96 -4.52 1.05
CA GLU A 7 5.85 -5.63 0.12
C GLU A 7 4.41 -6.15 0.07
N PHE A 8 3.93 -6.35 -1.15
CA PHE A 8 2.69 -7.07 -1.44
C PHE A 8 3.06 -8.32 -2.24
N SER A 9 2.67 -9.50 -1.76
CA SER A 9 3.05 -10.75 -2.40
C SER A 9 1.92 -11.77 -2.45
N ASN A 10 2.07 -12.73 -3.35
CA ASN A 10 1.34 -13.99 -3.38
C ASN A 10 2.34 -15.13 -3.65
N ASP A 11 1.85 -16.33 -3.98
CA ASP A 11 2.71 -17.50 -4.24
C ASP A 11 3.63 -17.35 -5.48
N ASN A 12 3.35 -16.40 -6.37
CA ASN A 12 4.00 -16.26 -7.68
C ASN A 12 4.75 -14.95 -7.87
N GLU A 13 4.32 -13.87 -7.20
CA GLU A 13 4.74 -12.51 -7.49
C GLU A 13 4.93 -11.69 -6.21
N VAL A 14 5.85 -10.72 -6.28
CA VAL A 14 6.07 -9.70 -5.25
C VAL A 14 6.09 -8.33 -5.92
N VAL A 15 5.35 -7.38 -5.37
CA VAL A 15 5.38 -5.95 -5.73
C VAL A 15 5.89 -5.16 -4.53
N ARG A 16 6.77 -4.20 -4.78
CA ARG A 16 7.40 -3.39 -3.74
C ARG A 16 7.04 -1.93 -3.92
N VAL A 17 6.61 -1.32 -2.82
CA VAL A 17 6.49 0.13 -2.68
C VAL A 17 7.63 0.59 -1.78
N VAL A 18 8.52 1.41 -2.31
CA VAL A 18 9.71 1.91 -1.62
C VAL A 18 9.50 3.37 -1.27
N ILE A 19 9.62 3.74 0.00
CA ILE A 19 9.73 5.14 0.40
C ILE A 19 11.19 5.56 0.18
N GLU A 20 11.45 6.27 -0.92
CA GLU A 20 12.79 6.73 -1.30
C GLU A 20 13.23 7.93 -0.47
N SER A 21 12.27 8.81 -0.19
CA SER A 21 12.48 10.10 0.45
C SER A 21 11.27 10.44 1.31
N ALA A 22 11.52 11.11 2.44
CA ALA A 22 10.49 11.50 3.39
C ALA A 22 10.85 12.81 4.07
N ASN A 23 9.88 13.73 4.12
CA ASN A 23 9.94 14.91 4.94
C ASN A 23 8.68 15.01 5.83
N ARG A 24 8.44 16.16 6.47
CA ARG A 24 7.30 16.32 7.39
C ARG A 24 5.94 16.36 6.70
N GLU A 25 5.91 16.71 5.42
CA GLU A 25 4.69 16.96 4.66
C GLU A 25 4.46 15.92 3.58
N GLN A 26 5.53 15.37 3.00
CA GLN A 26 5.50 14.52 1.81
C GLN A 26 6.39 13.29 1.93
N LEU A 27 6.02 12.26 1.19
CA LEU A 27 6.78 11.04 0.95
C LEU A 27 6.90 10.83 -0.55
N ASP A 28 8.09 10.55 -1.02
CA ASP A 28 8.32 10.11 -2.41
C ASP A 28 8.38 8.59 -2.42
N LEU A 29 7.45 8.00 -3.14
CA LEU A 29 7.30 6.56 -3.30
C LEU A 29 7.81 6.14 -4.66
N MET A 30 8.52 5.03 -4.71
CA MET A 30 8.77 4.27 -5.92
C MET A 30 7.94 2.98 -5.88
N VAL A 31 7.05 2.80 -6.85
CA VAL A 31 6.28 1.59 -7.08
C VAL A 31 6.81 0.95 -8.36
N ASP A 32 7.53 -0.16 -8.22
CA ASP A 32 8.34 -0.73 -9.31
C ASP A 32 9.28 0.31 -9.95
N GLU A 33 9.00 0.81 -11.16
CA GLU A 33 9.82 1.84 -11.86
C GLU A 33 9.18 3.24 -11.88
N GLN A 34 8.11 3.46 -11.11
CA GLN A 34 7.36 4.71 -11.13
C GLN A 34 7.39 5.46 -9.83
N HIS A 35 7.45 6.78 -9.94
CA HIS A 35 7.53 7.67 -8.79
C HIS A 35 6.19 8.35 -8.55
N ALA A 36 5.74 8.36 -7.29
CA ALA A 36 4.58 9.08 -6.85
C ALA A 36 4.92 9.88 -5.59
N THR A 37 4.60 11.17 -5.58
CA THR A 37 4.71 12.00 -4.38
C THR A 37 3.36 12.02 -3.68
N ILE A 38 3.33 11.56 -2.43
CA ILE A 38 2.12 11.54 -1.59
C ILE A 38 2.31 12.47 -0.39
N SER A 39 1.21 12.91 0.23
CA SER A 39 1.31 13.58 1.53
C SER A 39 1.49 12.58 2.67
N VAL A 40 2.19 12.97 3.74
CA VAL A 40 2.29 12.18 4.98
C VAL A 40 0.90 11.87 5.54
N LYS A 41 -0.04 12.82 5.44
CA LYS A 41 -1.43 12.61 5.85
C LYS A 41 -2.10 11.48 5.05
N ALA A 42 -1.96 11.49 3.72
CA ALA A 42 -2.53 10.44 2.86
C ALA A 42 -1.97 9.06 3.20
N TYR A 43 -0.68 8.97 3.53
CA TYR A 43 -0.06 7.72 3.98
C TYR A 43 -0.66 7.20 5.30
N LEU A 44 -0.83 8.09 6.28
CA LEU A 44 -1.42 7.72 7.58
C LEU A 44 -2.89 7.31 7.43
N ASP A 45 -3.68 8.07 6.67
CA ASP A 45 -5.09 7.75 6.39
C ASP A 45 -5.22 6.41 5.66
N PHE A 46 -4.36 6.15 4.67
CA PHE A 46 -4.29 4.87 3.97
C PHE A 46 -4.04 3.72 4.95
N GLY A 47 -3.05 3.87 5.83
CA GLY A 47 -2.69 2.80 6.73
C GLY A 47 -3.75 2.54 7.81
N GLU A 48 -4.46 3.56 8.29
CA GLU A 48 -5.62 3.38 9.18
C GLU A 48 -6.76 2.64 8.46
N ALA A 49 -7.06 3.03 7.22
CA ALA A 49 -8.04 2.35 6.39
C ALA A 49 -7.64 0.89 6.10
N PHE A 50 -6.36 0.65 5.83
CA PHE A 50 -5.81 -0.69 5.60
C PHE A 50 -5.98 -1.55 6.83
N ALA A 51 -5.60 -1.07 8.01
CA ALA A 51 -5.74 -1.83 9.25
C ALA A 51 -7.21 -2.17 9.55
N LYS A 52 -8.11 -1.21 9.36
CA LYS A 52 -9.56 -1.44 9.50
C LYS A 52 -10.07 -2.50 8.51
N ALA A 53 -9.66 -2.42 7.25
CA ALA A 53 -10.06 -3.38 6.22
C ALA A 53 -9.47 -4.78 6.48
N PHE A 54 -8.23 -4.84 6.96
CA PHE A 54 -7.56 -6.06 7.38
C PHE A 54 -8.30 -6.73 8.54
N HIS A 55 -8.61 -6.01 9.62
CA HIS A 55 -9.31 -6.60 10.77
C HIS A 55 -10.75 -7.01 10.48
N SER A 56 -11.45 -6.28 9.61
CA SER A 56 -12.83 -6.62 9.22
C SER A 56 -12.90 -7.61 8.05
N LEU A 57 -11.76 -7.96 7.45
CA LEU A 57 -11.65 -8.77 6.23
C LEU A 57 -12.49 -8.24 5.06
N LYS A 58 -12.80 -6.94 5.08
CA LYS A 58 -13.66 -6.27 4.10
C LYS A 58 -13.35 -4.77 4.01
N GLY A 59 -13.39 -4.23 2.80
CA GLY A 59 -13.28 -2.79 2.55
C GLY A 59 -12.10 -2.45 1.65
N THR A 60 -11.90 -1.16 1.42
CA THR A 60 -10.84 -0.66 0.53
C THR A 60 -10.00 0.37 1.26
N ALA A 61 -8.69 0.19 1.18
CA ALA A 61 -7.70 1.18 1.58
C ALA A 61 -7.02 1.72 0.32
N GLY A 62 -7.25 2.99 0.02
CA GLY A 62 -6.70 3.64 -1.16
C GLY A 62 -5.64 4.67 -0.79
N LEU A 63 -4.58 4.73 -1.58
CA LEU A 63 -3.52 5.72 -1.49
C LEU A 63 -3.55 6.63 -2.71
N ARG A 64 -3.52 7.94 -2.46
CA ARG A 64 -3.55 8.97 -3.50
C ARG A 64 -2.30 9.84 -3.44
N ASP A 65 -1.88 10.31 -4.60
CA ASP A 65 -0.82 11.32 -4.71
C ASP A 65 -1.33 12.72 -4.33
N VAL A 66 -0.42 13.69 -4.37
CA VAL A 66 -0.72 15.10 -4.09
C VAL A 66 -1.65 15.75 -5.12
N GLU A 67 -1.81 15.16 -6.30
CA GLU A 67 -2.71 15.62 -7.36
C GLU A 67 -4.11 14.96 -7.26
N GLY A 68 -4.26 13.94 -6.43
CA GLY A 68 -5.49 13.16 -6.23
C GLY A 68 -5.59 11.90 -7.08
N ASN A 69 -4.57 11.58 -7.87
CA ASN A 69 -4.53 10.37 -8.68
C ASN A 69 -4.41 9.13 -7.78
N HIS A 70 -4.96 8.01 -8.23
CA HIS A 70 -4.76 6.74 -7.53
C HIS A 70 -3.30 6.32 -7.66
N VAL A 71 -2.67 5.93 -6.55
CA VAL A 71 -1.37 5.26 -6.54
C VAL A 71 -1.56 3.76 -6.33
N LEU A 72 -2.33 3.38 -5.30
CA LEU A 72 -2.68 1.99 -5.06
C LEU A 72 -4.00 1.84 -4.32
N ASP A 73 -4.72 0.75 -4.58
CA ASP A 73 -5.85 0.31 -3.76
C ASP A 73 -5.62 -1.11 -3.25
N VAL A 74 -5.86 -1.33 -1.95
CA VAL A 74 -5.94 -2.66 -1.34
C VAL A 74 -7.38 -2.95 -0.99
N ILE A 75 -7.95 -3.99 -1.60
CA ILE A 75 -9.36 -4.33 -1.52
C ILE A 75 -9.50 -5.68 -0.83
N PHE A 76 -10.04 -5.67 0.39
CA PHE A 76 -10.38 -6.86 1.16
C PHE A 76 -11.81 -7.32 0.83
N SER A 77 -11.96 -8.61 0.53
CA SER A 77 -13.25 -9.23 0.24
C SER A 77 -13.31 -10.68 0.74
N HIS A 78 -14.50 -11.28 0.62
CA HIS A 78 -14.71 -12.70 0.89
C HIS A 78 -13.92 -13.64 -0.04
N ARG A 79 -13.44 -13.15 -1.20
CA ARG A 79 -12.65 -13.93 -2.16
C ARG A 79 -11.14 -13.82 -1.96
N GLY A 80 -10.70 -13.04 -0.98
CA GLY A 80 -9.30 -12.70 -0.78
C GLY A 80 -9.06 -11.20 -0.89
N VAL A 81 -7.81 -10.84 -1.19
CA VAL A 81 -7.32 -9.47 -1.26
C VAL A 81 -6.85 -9.17 -2.67
N SER A 82 -7.32 -8.06 -3.23
CA SER A 82 -6.85 -7.55 -4.51
C SER A 82 -6.06 -6.27 -4.25
N VAL A 83 -4.80 -6.24 -4.68
CA VAL A 83 -3.96 -5.04 -4.66
C VAL A 83 -3.85 -4.53 -6.09
N ARG A 84 -4.28 -3.29 -6.31
CA ARG A 84 -4.19 -2.61 -7.61
C ARG A 84 -3.17 -1.50 -7.51
N PHE A 85 -2.22 -1.49 -8.43
CA PHE A 85 -1.23 -0.44 -8.56
C PHE A 85 -1.62 0.40 -9.77
N TYR A 86 -2.02 1.62 -9.49
CA TYR A 86 -2.42 2.57 -10.51
C TYR A 86 -1.17 3.29 -11.04
N ASP A 87 -1.26 3.74 -12.28
CA ASP A 87 -0.16 4.29 -13.08
C ASP A 87 0.99 3.35 -13.44
N SER A 88 1.27 2.26 -12.69
CA SER A 88 2.21 1.22 -13.17
C SER A 88 1.90 0.85 -14.61
N PHE A 89 2.90 0.86 -15.51
CA PHE A 89 2.72 0.50 -16.91
C PHE A 89 3.30 -0.90 -17.13
N PRO A 90 2.47 -1.94 -17.31
CA PRO A 90 1.00 -1.96 -17.33
C PRO A 90 0.36 -1.93 -15.93
N GLU A 91 -0.91 -1.50 -15.85
CA GLU A 91 -1.67 -1.48 -14.58
C GLU A 91 -1.62 -2.89 -13.98
N LYS A 92 -1.01 -3.01 -12.80
CA LYS A 92 -0.77 -4.31 -12.18
C LYS A 92 -1.81 -4.58 -11.10
N THR A 93 -2.47 -5.73 -11.23
CA THR A 93 -3.31 -6.27 -10.18
C THR A 93 -2.69 -7.53 -9.60
N LEU A 94 -2.37 -7.50 -8.31
CA LEU A 94 -1.94 -8.66 -7.54
C LEU A 94 -3.14 -9.23 -6.78
N GLN A 95 -3.52 -10.48 -7.10
CA GLN A 95 -4.47 -11.24 -6.29
C GLN A 95 -3.72 -12.01 -5.22
N THR A 96 -4.14 -11.87 -3.96
CA THR A 96 -3.49 -12.52 -2.81
C THR A 96 -4.51 -12.90 -1.72
N ASN A 97 -4.04 -13.59 -0.69
CA ASN A 97 -4.85 -14.01 0.46
C ASN A 97 -4.57 -13.14 1.68
N GLN A 98 -5.51 -13.14 2.62
CA GLN A 98 -5.42 -12.33 3.85
C GLN A 98 -4.18 -12.67 4.68
N SER A 99 -3.72 -13.93 4.66
CA SER A 99 -2.51 -14.38 5.37
C SER A 99 -1.26 -13.63 4.94
N TYR A 100 -1.15 -13.29 3.65
CA TYR A 100 -0.01 -12.56 3.07
C TYR A 100 0.04 -11.08 3.53
N MET A 101 -1.08 -10.52 3.98
CA MET A 101 -1.16 -9.10 4.35
C MET A 101 -0.66 -8.81 5.77
N THR A 102 -0.36 -9.83 6.57
CA THR A 102 0.15 -9.66 7.94
C THR A 102 1.50 -8.93 7.96
N GLU A 103 2.40 -9.29 7.04
CA GLU A 103 3.71 -8.66 6.95
C GLU A 103 3.60 -7.24 6.38
N THR A 104 2.78 -7.04 5.34
CA THR A 104 2.46 -5.71 4.80
C THR A 104 1.92 -4.77 5.90
N MET A 105 1.02 -5.25 6.76
CA MET A 105 0.48 -4.50 7.89
C MET A 105 1.58 -4.07 8.87
N ARG A 106 2.53 -4.97 9.17
CA ARG A 106 3.69 -4.65 10.02
C ARG A 106 4.58 -3.60 9.38
N GLN A 107 4.85 -3.73 8.09
CA GLN A 107 5.70 -2.81 7.33
C GLN A 107 5.09 -1.40 7.28
N ILE A 108 3.78 -1.26 7.02
CA ILE A 108 3.09 0.05 7.07
C ILE A 108 3.26 0.75 8.43
N GLY A 109 3.57 0.00 9.50
CA GLY A 109 4.00 0.56 10.78
C GLY A 109 2.86 0.95 11.72
N ILE A 110 1.63 0.55 11.40
CA ILE A 110 0.43 0.86 12.20
C ILE A 110 0.07 -0.26 13.20
N TRP A 111 0.77 -1.40 13.13
CA TRP A 111 0.55 -2.54 14.03
C TRP A 111 0.61 -2.20 15.53
N ASN A 112 1.38 -1.18 15.93
CA ASN A 112 1.51 -0.80 17.34
C ASN A 112 0.54 0.33 17.79
N ARG A 113 -0.40 0.76 16.93
CA ARG A 113 -1.34 1.85 17.23
C ARG A 113 -2.80 1.42 17.40
N LEU A 114 -3.10 0.12 17.26
CA LEU A 114 -4.45 -0.44 17.38
C LEU A 114 -4.54 -1.48 18.48
#